data_AF-A0A6I1GB18-F1
#
_entry.id   AF-A0A6I1GB18-F1
#
_cell.length_a   1.000
_cell.length_b   1.000
_cell.length_c   1.000
_cell.angle_alpha   90.00
_cell.angle_beta   90.00
_cell.angle_gamma   90.00
#
_symmetry.space_group_name_H-M   'P 1'
#
loop_
_entity.id
_entity.type
_entity.pdbx_description
1 polymer ?
#
loop_
_entity_poly.entity_id
_entity_poly.type
_entity_poly.pdbx_seq_one_letter_code
_entity_poly.pdbx_strand_id
1 'polypeptide(L)'
;MNVRTTAVIALAAAFLAGCSEPDPTPVPTTPATSVTPTTAASPSPTSLTPEEEATAAAEEVVRDYFETVPRCLADPLNTEPSCFDEVAVGTELNDNRNSLIAAKQVESTASGTLEVISLFCV
;
A
#
# COMPACT_ATOMS: atom_id res chain seq x y z
N MET A 1 17.38 45.95 -2.93
CA MET A 1 18.56 45.09 -2.71
C MET A 1 18.26 44.24 -1.47
N ASN A 2 17.67 43.06 -1.65
CA ASN A 2 18.34 41.72 -1.59
C ASN A 2 18.42 41.29 -0.11
N VAL A 3 17.92 40.15 0.39
CA VAL A 3 17.66 38.80 -0.15
C VAL A 3 16.60 38.17 0.75
N ARG A 4 15.54 37.56 0.22
CA ARG A 4 14.77 36.53 0.97
C ARG A 4 15.02 35.22 0.27
N THR A 5 15.90 34.43 0.86
CA THR A 5 16.35 33.13 0.38
C THR A 5 15.17 32.16 0.39
N THR A 6 14.49 32.03 -0.75
CA THR A 6 13.54 30.95 -0.99
C THR A 6 14.34 29.68 -1.22
N ALA A 7 14.54 28.88 -0.17
CA ALA A 7 15.06 27.53 -0.33
C ALA A 7 13.98 26.69 -1.02
N VAL A 8 14.09 26.56 -2.34
CA VAL A 8 13.35 25.56 -3.10
C VAL A 8 13.97 24.22 -2.74
N ILE A 9 13.31 23.45 -1.88
CA ILE A 9 13.67 22.06 -1.63
C ILE A 9 13.31 21.30 -2.91
N ALA A 10 14.30 21.11 -3.78
CA ALA A 10 14.21 20.15 -4.86
C ALA A 10 14.18 18.75 -4.22
N LEU A 11 12.98 18.16 -4.08
CA LEU A 11 12.88 16.72 -3.85
C LEU A 11 13.44 16.04 -5.10
N ALA A 12 14.63 15.46 -4.97
CA ALA A 12 15.21 14.58 -5.95
C ALA A 12 14.32 13.34 -6.08
N ALA A 13 13.47 13.30 -7.10
CA ALA A 13 12.82 12.09 -7.58
C ALA A 13 13.89 11.22 -8.26
N ALA A 14 14.68 10.51 -7.47
CA ALA A 14 15.71 9.58 -7.94
C ALA A 14 15.45 8.17 -7.40
N PHE A 15 14.27 7.61 -7.72
CA PHE A 15 13.96 6.18 -7.55
C PHE A 15 13.02 5.66 -8.66
N LEU A 16 13.19 6.11 -9.91
CA LEU A 16 12.48 5.55 -11.08
C LEU A 16 13.39 4.75 -12.02
N ALA A 17 14.60 4.39 -11.57
CA ALA A 17 15.46 3.47 -12.32
C ALA A 17 15.12 2.03 -11.94
N GLY A 18 14.01 1.49 -12.46
CA GLY A 18 13.69 0.08 -12.25
C GLY A 18 12.47 -0.48 -13.00
N CYS A 19 11.44 0.31 -13.29
CA CYS A 19 10.27 -0.21 -13.99
C CYS A 19 10.53 -0.23 -15.50
N SER A 20 11.10 -1.33 -15.99
CA SER A 20 11.20 -1.58 -17.43
C SER A 20 9.83 -2.04 -17.95
N GLU A 21 9.05 -1.13 -18.51
CA GLU A 21 7.88 -1.48 -19.34
C GLU A 21 8.36 -2.11 -20.65
N PRO A 22 7.95 -3.33 -21.02
CA PRO A 22 8.17 -3.82 -22.37
C PRO A 22 7.12 -3.21 -23.33
N ASP A 23 7.65 -2.52 -24.34
CA ASP A 23 6.98 -1.95 -25.51
C ASP A 23 6.12 -3.01 -26.26
N PRO A 24 4.87 -2.71 -26.68
CA PRO A 24 4.06 -3.67 -27.42
C PRO A 24 4.46 -3.69 -28.91
N THR A 25 5.24 -4.70 -29.30
CA THR A 25 5.50 -4.98 -30.72
C THR A 25 4.26 -5.64 -31.38
N PRO A 26 3.75 -5.15 -32.53
CA PRO A 26 2.60 -5.76 -33.20
C PRO A 26 3.04 -6.88 -34.16
N VAL A 27 2.39 -8.04 -34.11
CA VAL A 27 2.57 -9.11 -35.13
C VAL A 27 1.25 -9.91 -35.30
N PRO A 28 1.03 -10.62 -36.42
CA PRO A 28 -0.10 -10.39 -37.32
C PRO A 28 -1.12 -11.55 -37.35
N THR A 29 -2.31 -11.25 -37.88
CA THR A 29 -3.44 -12.17 -38.14
C THR A 29 -3.15 -13.28 -39.16
N THR A 30 -3.43 -14.57 -38.84
CA THR A 30 -4.12 -15.64 -39.66
C THR A 30 -3.89 -17.08 -39.07
N PRO A 31 -4.61 -18.14 -39.50
CA PRO A 31 -6.04 -18.47 -39.41
C PRO A 31 -6.33 -19.73 -38.54
N ALA A 32 -7.60 -20.05 -38.32
CA ALA A 32 -8.11 -21.09 -37.41
C ALA A 32 -7.57 -22.52 -37.68
N THR A 33 -6.97 -23.13 -36.65
CA THR A 33 -6.62 -24.55 -36.62
C THR A 33 -7.47 -25.26 -35.55
N SER A 34 -8.20 -26.29 -35.99
CA SER A 34 -9.00 -27.17 -35.15
C SER A 34 -8.09 -28.01 -34.23
N VAL A 35 -8.31 -27.94 -32.92
CA VAL A 35 -7.60 -28.77 -31.92
C VAL A 35 -8.59 -29.52 -31.05
N THR A 36 -8.39 -30.83 -31.03
CA THR A 36 -8.99 -31.87 -30.18
C THR A 36 -8.96 -31.46 -28.70
N PRO A 37 -9.95 -31.82 -27.85
CA PRO A 37 -9.88 -31.52 -26.42
C PRO A 37 -8.80 -32.36 -25.74
N THR A 38 -7.62 -31.76 -25.54
CA THR A 38 -6.61 -32.25 -24.60
C THR A 38 -7.13 -32.00 -23.19
N THR A 39 -7.32 -33.07 -22.41
CA THR A 39 -7.58 -32.99 -20.97
C THR A 39 -6.42 -32.25 -20.31
N ALA A 40 -6.65 -30.99 -19.94
CA ALA A 40 -5.70 -30.21 -19.16
C ALA A 40 -5.51 -30.87 -17.79
N ALA A 41 -4.29 -31.26 -17.47
CA ALA A 41 -3.94 -31.65 -16.11
C ALA A 41 -4.23 -30.46 -15.19
N SER A 42 -4.98 -30.72 -14.12
CA SER A 42 -5.21 -29.75 -13.05
C SER A 42 -3.86 -29.22 -12.55
N PRO A 43 -3.66 -27.90 -12.40
CA PRO A 43 -2.47 -27.41 -11.74
C PRO A 43 -2.49 -27.96 -10.30
N SER A 44 -1.42 -28.65 -9.93
CA SER A 44 -1.18 -28.94 -8.51
C SER A 44 -0.99 -27.60 -7.81
N PRO A 45 -1.62 -27.34 -6.65
CA PRO A 45 -1.32 -26.13 -5.90
C PRO A 45 0.16 -26.17 -5.54
N THR A 46 0.93 -25.20 -6.06
CA THR A 46 2.29 -24.97 -5.60
C THR A 46 2.15 -24.38 -4.21
N SER A 47 2.51 -25.14 -3.18
CA SER A 47 2.61 -24.60 -1.83
C SER A 47 3.67 -23.48 -1.85
N LEU A 48 3.32 -22.32 -1.30
CA LEU A 48 4.26 -21.21 -1.16
C LEU A 48 5.46 -21.65 -0.32
N THR A 49 6.62 -21.10 -0.63
CA THR A 49 7.75 -21.17 0.28
C THR A 49 7.45 -20.36 1.54
N PRO A 50 8.06 -20.69 2.70
CA PRO A 50 7.88 -19.90 3.92
C PRO A 50 8.22 -18.41 3.76
N GLU A 51 9.13 -18.08 2.85
CA GLU A 51 9.52 -16.69 2.55
C GLU A 51 8.43 -15.95 1.77
N GLU A 52 7.81 -16.60 0.77
CA GLU A 52 6.67 -16.04 0.04
C GLU A 52 5.45 -15.85 0.94
N GLU A 53 5.18 -16.80 1.84
CA GLU A 53 4.11 -16.69 2.83
C GLU A 53 4.35 -15.53 3.82
N ALA A 54 5.57 -15.40 4.33
CA ALA A 54 5.93 -14.31 5.23
C ALA A 54 5.82 -12.94 4.54
N THR A 55 6.18 -12.86 3.25
CA THR A 55 6.05 -11.63 2.45
C THR A 55 4.58 -11.26 2.30
N ALA A 56 3.72 -12.20 1.92
CA ALA A 56 2.29 -11.96 1.79
C ALA A 56 1.64 -11.51 3.12
N ALA A 57 2.00 -12.14 4.24
CA ALA A 57 1.52 -11.75 5.56
C ALA A 57 2.00 -10.34 5.96
N ALA A 58 3.24 -9.98 5.63
CA ALA A 58 3.75 -8.64 5.89
C ALA A 58 3.03 -7.57 5.06
N GLU A 59 2.73 -7.85 3.79
CA GLU A 59 1.95 -6.95 2.93
C GLU A 59 0.55 -6.70 3.48
N GLU A 60 -0.10 -7.74 3.98
CA GLU A 60 -1.43 -7.67 4.60
C GLU A 60 -1.42 -6.74 5.82
N VAL A 61 -0.50 -6.95 6.77
CA VAL A 61 -0.42 -6.14 8.00
C VAL A 61 -0.17 -4.66 7.69
N VAL A 62 0.69 -4.36 6.71
CA VAL A 62 0.98 -2.98 6.34
C VAL A 62 -0.23 -2.34 5.65
N ARG A 63 -0.95 -3.07 4.82
CA ARG A 63 -2.20 -2.58 4.21
C ARG A 63 -3.23 -2.27 5.30
N ASP A 64 -3.45 -3.19 6.23
CA ASP A 64 -4.39 -3.00 7.35
C ASP A 64 -4.05 -1.77 8.18
N TYR A 65 -2.77 -1.54 8.45
CA TYR A 65 -2.29 -0.35 9.15
C TYR A 65 -2.66 0.95 8.39
N PHE A 66 -2.36 1.02 7.10
CA PHE A 66 -2.64 2.21 6.28
C PHE A 66 -4.12 2.43 5.97
N GLU A 67 -4.96 1.41 6.06
CA GLU A 67 -6.41 1.56 6.00
C GLU A 67 -7.01 1.99 7.35
N THR A 68 -6.53 1.39 8.45
CA THR A 68 -7.11 1.57 9.78
C THR A 68 -6.79 2.93 10.37
N VAL A 69 -5.53 3.37 10.34
CA VAL A 69 -5.13 4.63 11.01
C VAL A 69 -5.89 5.84 10.46
N PRO A 70 -5.97 6.07 9.13
CA PRO A 70 -6.76 7.18 8.59
C PRO A 70 -8.25 7.06 8.91
N ARG A 71 -8.81 5.84 8.87
CA ARG A 71 -10.23 5.60 9.21
C ARG A 71 -10.53 5.99 10.65
N CYS A 72 -9.70 5.57 11.59
CA CYS A 72 -9.84 5.91 13.02
C CYS A 72 -9.68 7.42 13.27
N LEU A 73 -8.88 8.13 12.46
CA LEU A 73 -8.67 9.57 12.60
C LEU A 73 -9.65 10.44 11.78
N ALA A 74 -10.41 9.84 10.87
CA ALA A 74 -11.38 10.54 10.04
C ALA A 74 -12.59 11.04 10.84
N ASP A 75 -12.97 10.31 11.89
CA ASP A 75 -14.03 10.71 12.82
C ASP A 75 -13.55 10.55 14.27
N PRO A 76 -12.72 11.49 14.76
CA PRO A 76 -12.08 11.36 16.05
C PRO A 76 -13.09 11.41 17.20
N LEU A 77 -14.19 12.16 17.07
CA LEU A 77 -15.17 12.31 18.16
C LEU A 77 -15.93 11.02 18.44
N ASN A 78 -16.13 10.17 17.42
CA ASN A 78 -16.81 8.88 17.54
C ASN A 78 -15.86 7.68 17.60
N THR A 79 -14.55 7.90 17.50
CA THR A 79 -13.55 6.83 17.53
C THR A 79 -13.03 6.56 18.94
N GLU A 80 -12.97 5.28 19.33
CA GLU A 80 -12.37 4.83 20.58
C GLU A 80 -10.86 4.57 20.44
N PRO A 81 -10.05 4.75 21.51
CA PRO A 81 -8.61 4.47 21.48
C PRO A 81 -8.23 3.04 21.12
N SER A 82 -9.16 2.08 21.26
CA SER A 82 -9.00 0.68 20.88
C SER A 82 -9.00 0.44 19.37
N CYS A 83 -9.37 1.45 18.57
CA CYS A 83 -9.40 1.36 17.10
C CYS A 83 -8.03 1.00 16.48
N PHE A 84 -6.93 1.22 17.22
CA PHE A 84 -5.55 0.97 16.78
C PHE A 84 -4.96 -0.35 17.29
N ASP A 85 -5.66 -1.08 18.16
CA ASP A 85 -5.10 -2.21 18.90
C ASP A 85 -4.76 -3.42 18.01
N GLU A 86 -5.41 -3.51 16.85
CA GLU A 86 -5.20 -4.59 15.87
C GLU A 86 -4.01 -4.32 14.94
N VAL A 87 -3.61 -3.05 14.76
CA VAL A 87 -2.63 -2.64 13.74
C VAL A 87 -1.34 -2.05 14.30
N ALA A 88 -1.30 -1.73 15.60
CA ALA A 88 -0.14 -1.12 16.23
C ALA A 88 0.14 -1.69 17.62
N VAL A 89 1.41 -1.73 17.99
CA VAL A 89 1.88 -2.16 19.32
C VAL A 89 2.94 -1.19 19.85
N GLY A 90 3.13 -1.17 21.17
CA GLY A 90 4.20 -0.40 21.81
C GLY A 90 4.10 1.10 21.56
N THR A 91 5.20 1.72 21.12
CA THR A 91 5.28 3.17 20.87
C THR A 91 4.28 3.64 19.80
N GLU A 92 4.15 2.89 18.71
CA GLU A 92 3.24 3.25 17.61
C GLU A 92 1.78 3.28 18.07
N LEU A 93 1.38 2.32 18.91
CA LEU A 93 0.04 2.31 19.49
C LEU A 93 -0.20 3.55 20.37
N ASN A 94 0.80 3.90 21.18
CA ASN A 94 0.73 5.07 22.03
C ASN A 94 0.64 6.37 21.22
N ASP A 95 1.40 6.48 20.12
CA ASP A 95 1.43 7.67 19.27
C ASP A 95 0.12 7.85 18.49
N ASN A 96 -0.47 6.77 17.99
CA ASN A 96 -1.80 6.81 17.36
C ASN A 96 -2.90 7.22 18.35
N ARG A 97 -2.87 6.68 19.58
CA ARG A 97 -3.81 7.08 20.63
C ARG A 97 -3.64 8.54 21.03
N ASN A 98 -2.41 9.03 21.15
CA ASN A 98 -2.13 10.44 21.42
C ASN A 98 -2.60 11.35 20.27
N SER A 99 -2.42 10.91 19.03
CA SER A 99 -2.92 11.62 17.85
C SER A 99 -4.44 11.73 17.86
N LEU A 100 -5.16 10.66 18.23
CA LEU A 100 -6.62 10.69 18.40
C LEU A 100 -7.04 11.65 19.53
N ILE A 101 -6.34 11.67 20.66
CA ILE A 101 -6.62 12.61 21.76
C ILE A 101 -6.42 14.05 21.28
N ALA A 102 -5.32 14.33 20.57
CA ALA A 102 -5.07 15.65 20.02
C ALA A 102 -6.16 16.07 19.02
N ALA A 103 -6.53 15.17 18.10
CA ALA A 103 -7.60 15.39 17.13
C ALA A 103 -8.95 15.71 17.81
N LYS A 104 -9.29 15.00 18.90
CA LYS A 104 -10.48 15.28 19.71
C LYS A 104 -10.44 16.67 20.36
N GLN A 105 -9.29 17.07 20.90
CA GLN A 105 -9.14 18.35 21.62
C GLN A 105 -9.30 19.56 20.71
N VAL A 106 -8.86 19.47 19.46
CA VAL A 106 -8.97 20.57 18.48
C VAL A 106 -10.09 20.37 17.47
N GLU A 107 -10.93 19.35 17.65
CA GLU A 107 -12.03 18.98 16.75
C GLU A 107 -11.59 18.84 15.28
N SER A 108 -10.37 18.32 15.06
CA SER A 108 -9.76 18.18 13.73
C SER A 108 -9.85 16.74 13.24
N THR A 109 -10.29 16.56 12.00
CA THR A 109 -10.40 15.25 11.33
C THR A 109 -9.23 15.04 10.37
N ALA A 110 -8.69 13.82 10.28
CA ALA A 110 -7.86 13.44 9.15
C ALA A 110 -8.73 13.28 7.89
N SER A 111 -8.21 13.64 6.72
CA SER A 111 -8.91 13.42 5.44
C SER A 111 -7.93 13.05 4.34
N GLY A 112 -8.41 12.29 3.35
CA GLY A 112 -7.62 11.78 2.24
C GLY A 112 -7.76 10.26 2.12
N THR A 113 -7.53 9.75 0.92
CA THR A 113 -7.52 8.31 0.65
C THR A 113 -6.08 7.88 0.43
N LEU A 114 -5.67 6.81 1.13
CA LEU A 114 -4.40 6.15 0.88
C LEU A 114 -4.69 4.84 0.15
N GLU A 115 -3.96 4.59 -0.93
CA GLU A 115 -4.00 3.33 -1.65
C GLU A 115 -2.59 2.74 -1.68
N VAL A 116 -2.46 1.50 -1.22
CA VAL A 116 -1.18 0.78 -1.23
C VAL A 116 -1.04 0.06 -2.58
N ILE A 117 -0.37 0.71 -3.53
CA ILE A 117 -0.23 0.22 -4.92
C ILE A 117 0.81 -0.92 -5.02
N SER A 118 1.89 -0.84 -4.24
CA SER A 118 2.95 -1.86 -4.18
C SER A 118 3.76 -1.65 -2.90
N LEU A 119 4.11 -2.75 -2.22
CA LEU A 119 5.02 -2.72 -1.06
C LEU A 119 6.44 -3.13 -1.42
N PHE A 120 6.59 -4.08 -2.32
CA PHE A 120 7.87 -4.65 -2.72
C PHE A 120 8.02 -4.54 -4.23
N CYS A 121 9.21 -4.13 -4.68
CA CYS A 121 9.55 -4.16 -6.10
C CYS A 121 9.74 -5.64 -6.49
N VAL A 122 8.81 -6.17 -7.26
CA VAL A 122 8.88 -7.51 -7.88
C VAL A 122 9.67 -7.42 -9.18
#